data_AF-A0A932UQ01-F1
#
_entry.id   AF-A0A932UQ01-F1
#
_cell.length_a   1.000
_cell.length_b   1.000
_cell.length_c   1.000
_cell.angle_alpha   90.00
_cell.angle_beta   90.00
_cell.angle_gamma   90.00
#
_symmetry.space_group_name_H-M   'P 1'
#
loop_
_entity.id
_entity.type
_entity.pdbx_description
1 polymer ?
#
loop_
_entity_poly.entity_id
_entity_poly.type
_entity_poly.pdbx_seq_one_letter_code
_entity_poly.pdbx_strand_id
1 'polypeptide(L)' 'MTTDTQIEQRLTAVENAVSELQRQLANLPPAANWLEQITGSFKDEPAFEEVLEFGRAIRSADRPSEDAGE' A
#
# COMPACT_ATOMS: atom_id res chain seq x y z
N MET A 1 -42.17 2.70 -18.57
CA MET A 1 -42.32 4.17 -18.49
C MET A 1 -41.93 4.71 -17.13
N THR A 2 -42.69 4.51 -16.04
CA THR A 2 -42.33 5.09 -14.72
C THR A 2 -41.02 4.53 -14.14
N THR A 3 -40.75 3.24 -14.35
CA THR A 3 -39.50 2.59 -13.96
C THR A 3 -38.30 3.10 -14.76
N ASP A 4 -38.46 3.32 -16.06
CA ASP A 4 -37.38 3.84 -16.92
C ASP A 4 -37.01 5.26 -16.49
N THR A 5 -38.00 6.12 -16.25
CA THR A 5 -37.77 7.48 -15.71
C THR A 5 -37.07 7.44 -14.36
N GLN A 6 -37.42 6.49 -13.49
CA GLN A 6 -36.77 6.35 -12.18
C GLN A 6 -35.33 5.83 -12.30
N ILE A 7 -35.03 4.98 -13.28
CA ILE A 7 -33.67 4.52 -13.58
C ILE A 7 -32.83 5.69 -14.11
N GLU A 8 -33.33 6.46 -15.08
CA GLU A 8 -32.63 7.62 -15.63
C GLU A 8 -32.31 8.67 -14.57
N GLN A 9 -33.25 8.93 -13.65
CA GLN A 9 -33.04 9.84 -12.52
C GLN A 9 -31.93 9.35 -11.57
N ARG A 10 -31.92 8.05 -11.26
CA ARG A 10 -30.88 7.46 -10.41
C ARG A 10 -29.52 7.45 -11.11
N LEU A 11 -29.48 7.19 -12.41
CA LEU A 11 -28.28 7.22 -13.21
C LEU A 11 -27.69 8.64 -13.24
N THR A 12 -28.53 9.63 -13.54
CA THR A 12 -28.14 11.05 -13.51
C THR A 12 -27.57 11.46 -12.15
N ALA A 13 -28.18 10.98 -11.05
CA ALA A 13 -27.67 11.26 -9.70
C ALA A 13 -26.28 10.66 -9.46
N VAL A 14 -26.03 9.45 -9.95
CA VAL A 14 -24.71 8.80 -9.86
C VAL A 14 -23.68 9.52 -10.73
N GLU A 15 -24.01 9.87 -11.97
CA GLU A 15 -23.11 10.59 -12.88
C GLU A 15 -22.68 11.95 -12.30
N ASN A 16 -23.62 12.67 -11.69
CA ASN A 16 -23.32 13.92 -10.99
C ASN A 16 -22.42 13.71 -9.78
N ALA A 17 -22.68 12.68 -8.96
CA ALA A 17 -21.85 12.36 -7.80
C ALA A 17 -20.43 11.94 -8.21
N VAL A 18 -20.29 11.16 -9.29
CA VAL A 18 -18.98 10.77 -9.82
C VAL A 18 -18.22 11.98 -10.36
N SER A 19 -18.89 12.85 -11.11
CA SER A 19 -18.29 14.08 -11.65
C SER A 19 -17.80 15.01 -10.52
N GLU A 20 -18.56 15.10 -9.43
CA GLU A 20 -18.17 15.82 -8.22
C GLU A 20 -16.91 15.25 -7.58
N LEU A 21 -16.88 13.93 -7.35
CA LEU A 21 -15.73 13.24 -6.76
C LEU A 21 -14.47 13.39 -7.60
N GLN A 22 -14.59 13.27 -8.93
CA GLN A 22 -13.48 13.47 -9.85
C GLN A 22 -12.92 14.89 -9.77
N ARG A 23 -13.79 15.90 -9.71
CA ARG A 23 -13.37 17.30 -9.57
C ARG A 23 -12.68 17.56 -8.23
N GLN A 24 -13.19 16.97 -7.15
CA GLN A 24 -12.53 17.07 -5.84
C GLN A 24 -11.15 16.42 -5.90
N LEU A 25 -11.04 15.20 -6.42
CA LEU A 25 -9.79 14.47 -6.52
C LEU A 25 -8.74 15.19 -7.38
N ALA A 26 -9.16 15.85 -8.48
CA ALA A 26 -8.26 16.63 -9.32
C ALA A 26 -7.64 17.84 -8.61
N ASN A 27 -8.28 18.34 -7.54
CA ASN A 27 -7.79 19.46 -6.74
C ASN A 27 -7.01 19.00 -5.50
N LEU A 28 -7.00 17.71 -5.18
CA LEU A 28 -6.14 17.21 -4.11
C LEU A 28 -4.70 17.15 -4.61
N PRO A 29 -3.71 17.55 -3.78
CA PRO A 29 -2.32 17.24 -4.06
C PRO A 29 -2.18 15.72 -4.22
N PRO A 30 -1.26 15.25 -5.08
CA PRO A 30 -0.96 13.83 -5.18
C PRO A 30 -0.76 13.27 -3.77
N ALA A 31 -1.48 12.19 -3.43
CA ALA A 31 -1.27 11.53 -2.16
C ALA A 31 0.22 11.21 -2.04
N ALA A 32 0.86 11.67 -0.96
CA ALA A 32 2.27 11.40 -0.72
C ALA A 32 2.48 9.89 -0.84
N ASN A 33 3.45 9.48 -1.66
CA ASN A 33 3.69 8.08 -1.94
C ASN A 33 3.80 7.33 -0.61
N TRP A 34 2.99 6.30 -0.38
CA TRP A 34 2.99 5.58 0.90
C TRP A 34 4.40 5.09 1.25
N LEU A 35 5.23 4.78 0.25
CA LEU A 35 6.63 4.42 0.43
C LEU A 35 7.46 5.56 1.01
N GLU A 36 7.25 6.81 0.56
CA GLU A 36 7.88 8.00 1.14
C GLU A 36 7.46 8.21 2.59
N GLN A 37 6.21 7.88 2.94
CA GLN A 37 5.72 8.02 4.31
C GLN A 37 6.33 7.00 5.28
N ILE A 38 6.70 5.80 4.81
CA ILE A 38 7.25 4.73 5.67
C ILE A 38 8.77 4.65 5.62
N THR A 39 9.43 5.27 4.64
CA THR A 39 10.88 5.20 4.48
C THR A 39 11.56 5.85 5.68
N GLY A 40 12.45 5.11 6.34
CA GLY A 40 13.20 5.60 7.51
C GLY A 40 12.42 5.53 8.83
N SER A 41 11.17 5.05 8.84
CA SER A 41 10.36 4.90 10.06
C SER A 41 11.01 4.02 11.14
N PHE A 42 11.89 3.09 10.75
CA PHE A 42 12.63 2.20 11.65
C PHE A 42 14.08 2.65 11.93
N LYS A 43 14.51 3.81 11.42
CA LYS A 43 15.93 4.23 11.48
C LYS A 43 16.47 4.25 12.91
N ASP A 44 15.67 4.77 13.83
CA ASP A 44 16.06 4.98 15.23
C ASP A 44 15.37 3.98 16.19
N GLU A 45 14.82 2.88 15.65
CA GLU A 45 14.15 1.86 16.45
C GLU A 45 15.17 0.87 17.05
N PRO A 46 15.38 0.86 18.38
CA PRO A 46 16.39 0.01 19.02
C PRO A 46 16.12 -1.49 18.83
N ALA A 47 14.86 -1.91 18.72
CA ALA A 47 14.51 -3.31 18.46
C ALA A 47 14.95 -3.78 17.07
N PHE A 48 15.24 -2.86 16.14
CA PHE A 48 15.62 -3.21 14.78
C PHE A 48 16.97 -3.94 14.72
N GLU A 49 17.91 -3.63 15.62
CA GLU A 49 19.20 -4.32 15.66
C GLU A 49 19.03 -5.81 16.03
N GLU A 50 18.13 -6.13 16.96
CA GLU A 50 17.83 -7.50 17.34
C GLU A 50 17.24 -8.30 16.16
N VAL A 51 16.36 -7.66 15.38
CA VAL A 51 15.78 -8.24 14.15
C VAL A 51 16.86 -8.53 13.11
N LEU A 52 17.86 -7.64 12.96
CA LEU A 52 18.97 -7.86 12.06
C LEU A 52 19.82 -9.06 12.49
N GLU A 53 20.11 -9.20 13.78
CA GLU A 53 20.83 -10.35 14.32
C GLU A 53 20.07 -11.67 14.08
N PHE A 54 18.76 -11.71 14.37
CA PHE A 54 17.96 -12.90 14.08
C PHE A 54 17.97 -13.25 12.60
N GLY A 55 17.85 -12.25 11.72
CA GLY A 55 17.93 -12.46 10.28
C GLY A 55 19.29 -13.00 9.82
N ARG A 56 20.39 -12.51 10.42
CA ARG A 56 21.76 -13.02 10.16
C ARG A 56 21.89 -14.47 10.60
N ALA A 57 21.40 -14.82 11.78
CA ALA A 57 21.46 -16.17 12.32
C ALA A 57 20.72 -17.18 11.44
N ILE A 58 19.49 -16.86 11.01
CA ILE A 58 18.69 -17.73 10.13
C ILE A 58 19.42 -17.99 8.81
N ARG A 59 19.88 -16.93 8.13
CA ARG A 59 20.59 -17.08 6.84
C ARG A 59 21.91 -17.83 6.95
N SER A 60 22.58 -17.71 8.10
CA SER A 60 23.82 -18.44 8.35
C SER A 60 23.55 -19.92 8.60
N ALA A 61 22.47 -20.25 9.32
CA ALA A 61 22.05 -21.61 9.58
C ALA A 61 21.62 -22.36 8.31
N ASP A 62 20.99 -21.67 7.36
CA ASP A 62 20.56 -22.24 6.07
C ASP A 62 21.70 -22.35 5.05
N ARG A 63 22.91 -21.87 5.37
CA ARG A 63 24.06 -21.98 4.47
C ARG A 63 24.53 -23.45 4.46
N PRO A 64 24.68 -24.10 3.29
CA PRO A 64 25.26 -25.43 3.21
C PRO A 64 26.66 -25.43 3.83
N SER A 65 26.96 -26.40 4.69
CA SER A 65 28.29 -26.61 5.23
C SER A 65 29.27 -26.96 4.09
N GLU A 66 30.40 -26.26 4.01
CA GLU A 66 31.45 -26.51 3.00
C GLU A 66 32.01 -27.95 3.05
N ASP A 67 31.79 -28.67 4.15
CA ASP A 67 32.19 -30.07 4.35
C ASP A 67 31.27 -31.12 3.68
N ALA A 68 30.22 -30.72 2.95
CA ALA A 68 29.33 -31.67 2.24
C ALA A 68 29.86 -32.09 0.85
N GLY A 69 31.17 -31.93 0.60
CA GLY A 69 31.79 -32.08 -0.72
C GLY A 69 33.19 -32.70 -0.75
N GLU A 70 33.46 -33.71 0.09
CA GLU A 70 34.53 -34.69 -0.15
C GLU A 70 33.97 -36.11 -0.33
#